data_AF-A0A937G2R9-F1
#
_entry.id   AF-A0A937G2R9-F1
#
_cell.length_a   1.000
_cell.length_b   1.000
_cell.length_c   1.000
_cell.angle_alpha   90.00
_cell.angle_beta   90.00
_cell.angle_gamma   90.00
#
_symmetry.space_group_name_H-M   'P 1'
#
loop_
_entity.id
_entity.type
_entity.pdbx_description
1 polymer ?
#
loop_
_entity_poly.entity_id
_entity_poly.type
_entity_poly.pdbx_seq_one_letter_code
_entity_poly.pdbx_strand_id
1 'polypeptide(L)'
;MNKYSDKYQHLSPVQKQFIDEKTVSTTMRISKWLSLLVKVSKFDQRNDKIIKRLLVWAIVSFLLAFFSFVSFAVIKENAFYFIALFAVTGVTLLILRGKKKRKDVNNYLRMFFLPILTVLEAKCGSDAKLAATLDFRIPRKAMAPEKSKVGVKKLKLYSPKYIVARVTMKDQAVLEFVVADDIKDFSWKKRSRSGKTKYKRKTKFVHQCLIKMSLPKSEYRYKGSRNRTVSVVEVNEHYQAKAKIKIKAVGQDKMLGVNVFFETMQKIYANFEPINPVGQTTPQKPKGKGRKEVYEEDPGLALDTPYIWYGSAFSTYDYDSFEYSDSGDTLMEDDSVNAFDS
;
A
#
# COMPACT_ATOMS: atom_id res chain seq x y z
N MET A 1 -1.52 24.84 28.31
CA MET A 1 -2.55 25.03 27.26
C MET A 1 -2.02 24.51 25.92
N ASN A 2 -2.71 23.53 25.34
CA ASN A 2 -2.26 22.71 24.20
C ASN A 2 -2.40 23.45 22.86
N LYS A 3 -1.35 24.11 22.36
CA LYS A 3 -1.25 24.55 20.94
C LYS A 3 -1.24 23.39 19.92
N TYR A 4 -1.49 22.15 20.37
CA TYR A 4 -1.26 20.93 19.59
C TYR A 4 -2.42 19.92 19.60
N SER A 5 -3.50 20.10 20.38
CA SER A 5 -4.65 19.16 20.35
C SER A 5 -5.48 19.26 19.07
N ASP A 6 -5.37 20.34 18.30
CA ASP A 6 -6.39 20.66 17.29
C ASP A 6 -5.96 20.44 15.84
N LYS A 7 -4.83 19.75 15.58
CA LYS A 7 -4.47 19.45 14.19
C LYS A 7 -5.42 18.45 13.51
N TYR A 8 -6.07 17.58 14.27
CA TYR A 8 -7.18 16.77 13.73
C TYR A 8 -8.39 17.66 13.43
N GLN A 9 -8.67 18.65 14.29
CA GLN A 9 -9.80 19.55 14.12
C GLN A 9 -9.65 20.42 12.87
N HIS A 10 -8.42 20.82 12.52
CA HIS A 10 -8.10 21.55 11.28
C HIS A 10 -8.17 20.71 9.99
N LEU A 11 -8.39 19.40 10.06
CA LEU A 11 -8.64 18.59 8.87
C LEU A 11 -10.06 18.85 8.35
N SER A 12 -10.21 18.84 7.04
CA SER A 12 -11.54 18.93 6.43
C SER A 12 -12.39 17.71 6.81
N PRO A 13 -13.74 17.80 6.76
CA PRO A 13 -14.61 16.66 7.03
C PRO A 13 -14.26 15.43 6.18
N VAL A 14 -13.98 15.63 4.89
CA VAL A 14 -13.55 14.55 3.96
C VAL A 14 -12.25 13.90 4.42
N GLN A 15 -11.27 14.67 4.90
CA GLN A 15 -10.01 14.14 5.42
C GLN A 15 -10.20 13.35 6.72
N LYS A 16 -11.10 13.82 7.60
CA LYS A 16 -11.46 13.11 8.84
C LYS A 16 -12.14 11.78 8.52
N GLN A 17 -13.13 11.82 7.61
CA GLN A 17 -13.82 10.62 7.13
C GLN A 17 -12.82 9.61 6.55
N PHE A 18 -11.89 10.05 5.70
CA PHE A 18 -10.86 9.17 5.16
C PHE A 18 -9.94 8.56 6.24
N ILE A 19 -9.60 9.29 7.31
CA ILE A 19 -8.80 8.74 8.42
C ILE A 19 -9.59 7.69 9.21
N ASP A 20 -10.88 7.94 9.42
CA ASP A 20 -11.74 7.08 10.24
C ASP A 20 -12.14 5.80 9.46
N GLU A 21 -12.53 5.93 8.20
CA GLU A 21 -12.93 4.81 7.33
C GLU A 21 -11.74 4.09 6.69
N LYS A 22 -10.63 4.82 6.46
CA LYS A 22 -9.41 4.36 5.77
C LYS A 22 -9.65 3.89 4.34
N THR A 23 -10.77 4.30 3.75
CA THR A 23 -11.16 3.98 2.38
C THR A 23 -11.57 5.24 1.65
N VAL A 24 -11.23 5.34 0.38
CA VAL A 24 -11.76 6.38 -0.52
C VAL A 24 -11.75 5.84 -1.94
N SER A 25 -12.85 6.01 -2.67
CA SER A 25 -12.96 5.63 -4.08
C SER A 25 -13.59 6.77 -4.85
N THR A 26 -12.84 7.41 -5.72
CA THR A 26 -13.32 8.60 -6.44
C THR A 26 -12.44 8.94 -7.65
N THR A 27 -13.00 9.70 -8.58
CA THR A 27 -12.28 10.27 -9.71
C THR A 27 -12.19 11.78 -9.52
N MET A 28 -10.98 12.30 -9.34
CA MET A 28 -10.76 13.74 -9.21
C MET A 28 -9.41 14.16 -9.80
N ARG A 29 -9.17 15.47 -9.89
CA ARG A 29 -7.90 16.00 -10.39
C ARG A 29 -6.75 15.60 -9.47
N ILE A 30 -5.56 15.35 -10.02
CA ILE A 30 -4.35 14.98 -9.24
C ILE A 30 -4.04 16.03 -8.17
N SER A 31 -4.17 17.32 -8.49
CA SER A 31 -3.98 18.42 -7.51
C SER A 31 -4.92 18.33 -6.30
N LYS A 32 -6.18 17.89 -6.52
CA LYS A 32 -7.16 17.69 -5.44
C LYS A 32 -6.80 16.47 -4.60
N TRP A 33 -6.36 15.37 -5.23
CA TRP A 33 -5.82 14.19 -4.53
C TRP A 33 -4.64 14.55 -3.63
N LEU A 34 -3.67 15.30 -4.15
CA LEU A 34 -2.51 15.78 -3.38
C LEU A 34 -2.93 16.66 -2.21
N SER A 35 -3.80 17.65 -2.43
CA SER A 35 -4.30 18.52 -1.37
C SER A 35 -5.02 17.75 -0.26
N LEU A 36 -5.79 16.72 -0.61
CA LEU A 36 -6.48 15.84 0.31
C LEU A 36 -5.45 15.01 1.13
N LEU A 37 -4.55 14.30 0.47
CA LEU A 37 -3.70 13.29 1.09
C LEU A 37 -2.44 13.84 1.76
N VAL A 38 -1.90 14.99 1.33
CA VAL A 38 -0.73 15.61 1.95
C VAL A 38 -1.01 16.02 3.39
N LYS A 39 -2.21 16.55 3.70
CA LYS A 39 -2.56 16.89 5.09
C LYS A 39 -2.75 15.63 5.94
N VAL A 40 -3.34 14.59 5.37
CA VAL A 40 -3.55 13.30 6.05
C VAL A 40 -2.21 12.63 6.35
N SER A 41 -1.27 12.58 5.41
CA SER A 41 0.06 12.00 5.65
C SER A 41 0.88 12.77 6.70
N LYS A 42 0.77 14.11 6.73
CA LYS A 42 1.39 14.93 7.79
C LYS A 42 0.77 14.66 9.16
N PHE A 43 -0.52 14.38 9.23
CA PHE A 43 -1.19 13.95 10.46
C PHE A 43 -0.70 12.56 10.89
N ASP A 44 -0.69 11.61 9.97
CA ASP A 44 -0.24 10.22 10.16
C ASP A 44 1.21 10.14 10.67
N GLN A 45 2.15 10.83 10.01
CA GLN A 45 3.57 10.89 10.43
C GLN A 45 3.76 11.44 11.85
N ARG A 46 2.90 12.35 12.28
CA ARG A 46 2.92 12.87 13.66
C ARG A 46 2.30 11.87 14.62
N ASN A 47 1.19 11.23 14.22
CA ASN A 47 0.53 10.19 15.00
C ASN A 47 1.48 9.03 15.29
N ASP A 48 2.25 8.58 14.29
CA ASP A 48 3.35 7.62 14.43
C ASP A 48 4.33 7.99 15.54
N LYS A 49 4.86 9.23 15.50
CA LYS A 49 5.82 9.74 16.50
C LYS A 49 5.19 9.79 17.89
N ILE A 50 3.92 10.20 17.99
CA ILE A 50 3.19 10.25 19.26
C ILE A 50 2.96 8.84 19.81
N ILE A 51 2.52 7.88 18.99
CA ILE A 51 2.30 6.49 19.39
C ILE A 51 3.59 5.87 19.94
N LYS A 52 4.74 6.12 19.29
CA LYS A 52 6.05 5.67 19.76
C LYS A 52 6.43 6.32 21.10
N ARG A 53 6.28 7.64 21.22
CA ARG A 53 6.55 8.36 22.48
C ARG A 53 5.66 7.89 23.62
N LEU A 54 4.36 7.70 23.39
CA LEU A 54 3.43 7.20 24.40
C LEU A 54 3.83 5.82 24.92
N LEU A 55 4.34 4.94 24.04
CA LEU A 55 4.85 3.64 24.46
C LEU A 55 6.10 3.78 25.35
N VAL A 56 7.05 4.63 24.96
CA VAL A 56 8.26 4.90 25.76
C VAL A 56 7.88 5.45 27.13
N TRP A 57 7.01 6.45 27.20
CA TRP A 57 6.54 7.01 28.47
C TRP A 57 5.78 5.99 29.33
N ALA A 58 4.98 5.12 28.72
CA ALA A 58 4.32 4.05 29.46
C ALA A 58 5.34 3.08 30.08
N ILE A 59 6.37 2.68 29.33
CA ILE A 59 7.45 1.82 29.84
C ILE A 59 8.19 2.49 31.00
N VAL A 60 8.59 3.77 30.84
CA VAL A 60 9.23 4.54 31.91
C VAL A 60 8.35 4.61 33.15
N SER A 61 7.05 4.85 32.98
CA SER A 61 6.08 4.87 34.09
C SER A 61 6.03 3.52 34.82
N PHE A 62 6.03 2.39 34.11
CA PHE A 62 6.05 1.07 34.75
C PHE A 62 7.38 0.77 35.46
N LEU A 63 8.51 1.24 34.92
CA LEU A 63 9.80 1.13 35.61
C LEU A 63 9.81 1.94 36.90
N LEU A 64 9.30 3.17 36.89
CA LEU A 64 9.17 3.99 38.10
C LEU A 64 8.24 3.33 39.13
N ALA A 65 7.11 2.77 38.69
CA ALA A 65 6.22 2.02 39.57
C ALA A 65 6.93 0.82 40.22
N PHE A 66 7.76 0.11 39.45
CA PHE A 66 8.56 -1.01 39.96
C PHE A 66 9.60 -0.55 41.00
N PHE A 67 10.34 0.52 40.73
CA PHE A 67 11.29 1.07 41.71
C PHE A 67 10.59 1.59 42.97
N SER A 68 9.43 2.24 42.84
CA SER A 68 8.61 2.64 43.99
C SER A 68 8.16 1.42 44.82
N PHE A 69 7.85 0.29 44.17
CA PHE A 69 7.53 -0.96 44.84
C PHE A 69 8.72 -1.52 45.63
N VAL A 70 9.93 -1.47 45.05
CA VAL A 70 11.15 -1.87 45.76
C VAL A 70 11.44 -0.93 46.94
N SER A 71 11.33 0.39 46.77
CA SER A 71 11.52 1.36 47.86
C SER A 71 10.50 1.21 48.98
N PHE A 72 9.24 0.88 48.65
CA PHE A 72 8.21 0.58 49.65
C PHE A 72 8.62 -0.57 50.57
N ALA A 73 9.23 -1.62 50.01
CA ALA A 73 9.71 -2.77 50.80
C ALA A 73 10.85 -2.40 51.77
N VAL A 74 11.64 -1.36 51.47
CA VAL A 74 12.78 -0.93 52.27
C VAL A 74 12.40 0.13 53.31
N ILE A 75 11.67 1.17 52.90
CA ILE A 75 11.48 2.39 53.69
C ILE A 75 10.18 2.32 54.52
N LYS A 76 9.27 1.37 54.25
CA LYS A 76 7.99 1.11 54.95
C LYS A 76 7.00 2.28 55.05
N GLU A 77 7.34 3.47 54.58
CA GLU A 77 6.45 4.64 54.61
C GLU A 77 5.94 5.02 53.21
N ASN A 78 4.64 5.30 53.10
CA ASN A 78 3.90 6.04 52.06
C ASN A 78 4.19 5.80 50.55
N ALA A 79 5.06 4.85 50.18
CA ALA A 79 5.42 4.62 48.79
C ALA A 79 4.30 3.98 47.96
N PHE A 80 3.23 3.49 48.60
CA PHE A 80 2.04 2.97 47.93
C PHE A 80 1.38 4.01 46.99
N TYR A 81 1.35 5.29 47.39
CA TYR A 81 0.78 6.35 46.54
C TYR A 81 1.55 6.54 45.24
N PHE A 82 2.88 6.44 45.27
CA PHE A 82 3.71 6.54 44.07
C PHE A 82 3.54 5.34 43.14
N ILE A 83 3.45 4.13 43.70
CA ILE A 83 3.17 2.91 42.91
C ILE A 83 1.84 3.07 42.16
N ALA A 84 0.78 3.46 42.89
CA ALA A 84 -0.54 3.66 42.32
C ALA A 84 -0.52 4.76 41.24
N LEU A 85 0.10 5.90 41.51
CA LEU A 85 0.23 7.01 40.57
C LEU A 85 0.89 6.55 39.26
N PHE A 86 2.08 5.96 39.32
CA PHE A 86 2.83 5.55 38.13
C PHE A 86 2.15 4.39 37.38
N ALA A 87 1.50 3.46 38.08
CA ALA A 87 0.73 2.40 37.43
C ALA A 87 -0.49 2.97 36.67
N VAL A 88 -1.26 3.86 37.30
CA VAL A 88 -2.43 4.51 36.68
C VAL A 88 -2.00 5.37 35.48
N THR A 89 -0.91 6.13 35.61
CA THR A 89 -0.33 6.88 34.48
C THR A 89 0.07 5.96 33.33
N GLY A 90 0.76 4.85 33.61
CA GLY A 90 1.17 3.86 32.60
C GLY A 90 -0.02 3.27 31.85
N VAL A 91 -1.06 2.85 32.56
CA VAL A 91 -2.30 2.31 31.97
C VAL A 91 -3.02 3.39 31.13
N THR A 92 -3.11 4.62 31.63
CA THR A 92 -3.74 5.73 30.90
C THR A 92 -3.02 6.00 29.58
N LEU A 93 -1.68 6.01 29.58
CA LEU A 93 -0.88 6.18 28.37
C LEU A 93 -1.11 5.04 27.35
N LEU A 94 -1.29 3.79 27.81
CA LEU A 94 -1.62 2.67 26.94
C LEU A 94 -3.02 2.79 26.32
N ILE A 95 -4.02 3.27 27.08
CA ILE A 95 -5.38 3.53 26.55
C ILE A 95 -5.33 4.63 25.50
N LEU A 96 -4.63 5.74 25.77
CA LEU A 96 -4.45 6.84 24.82
C LEU A 96 -3.73 6.36 23.54
N ARG A 97 -2.69 5.53 23.69
CA ARG A 97 -2.00 4.90 22.56
C ARG A 97 -2.97 4.05 21.73
N GLY A 98 -3.82 3.25 22.37
CA GLY A 98 -4.83 2.44 21.69
C GLY A 98 -5.81 3.28 20.87
N LYS A 99 -6.30 4.38 21.45
CA LYS A 99 -7.18 5.34 20.75
C LYS A 99 -6.48 5.99 19.55
N LYS A 100 -5.21 6.39 19.69
CA LYS A 100 -4.41 6.99 18.59
C LYS A 100 -4.09 6.00 17.49
N LYS A 101 -3.81 4.74 17.82
CA LYS A 101 -3.54 3.67 16.85
C LYS A 101 -4.75 3.35 15.96
N ARG A 102 -5.98 3.61 16.43
CA ARG A 102 -7.18 3.44 15.58
C ARG A 102 -7.20 4.40 14.40
N LYS A 103 -6.64 5.61 14.56
CA LYS A 103 -6.54 6.67 13.54
C LYS A 103 -5.27 6.59 12.69
N ASP A 104 -4.48 5.55 12.88
CA ASP A 104 -3.25 5.29 12.13
C ASP A 104 -3.60 4.80 10.72
N VAL A 105 -2.99 5.40 9.70
CA VAL A 105 -3.21 5.02 8.31
C VAL A 105 -2.06 4.12 7.86
N ASN A 106 -2.30 3.24 6.89
CA ASN A 106 -1.25 2.39 6.37
C ASN A 106 -0.15 3.24 5.70
N ASN A 107 1.12 2.92 5.98
CA ASN A 107 2.28 3.64 5.46
C ASN A 107 2.36 3.66 3.91
N TYR A 108 1.62 2.80 3.19
CA TYR A 108 1.51 2.83 1.73
C TYR A 108 1.05 4.19 1.23
N LEU A 109 0.20 4.89 1.99
CA LEU A 109 -0.23 6.24 1.64
C LEU A 109 0.96 7.20 1.53
N ARG A 110 1.80 7.24 2.57
CA ARG A 110 2.88 8.24 2.72
C ARG A 110 4.12 7.86 1.94
N MET A 111 4.53 6.60 2.02
CA MET A 111 5.82 6.12 1.51
C MET A 111 5.76 5.67 0.05
N PHE A 112 4.57 5.41 -0.48
CA PHE A 112 4.40 4.89 -1.84
C PHE A 112 3.48 5.76 -2.70
N PHE A 113 2.21 5.95 -2.30
CA PHE A 113 1.22 6.61 -3.16
C PHE A 113 1.48 8.11 -3.33
N LEU A 114 1.85 8.83 -2.27
CA LEU A 114 2.14 10.27 -2.36
C LEU A 114 3.32 10.60 -3.30
N PRO A 115 4.48 9.93 -3.22
CA PRO A 115 5.55 10.12 -4.20
C PRO A 115 5.10 9.86 -5.64
N ILE A 116 4.28 8.82 -5.86
CA ILE A 116 3.71 8.56 -7.19
C ILE A 116 2.82 9.71 -7.65
N LEU A 117 1.94 10.21 -6.79
CA LEU A 117 1.09 11.36 -7.12
C LEU A 117 1.90 12.60 -7.50
N THR A 118 3.01 12.87 -6.82
CA THR A 118 3.88 14.01 -7.16
C THR A 118 4.52 13.84 -8.54
N VAL A 119 4.93 12.62 -8.91
CA VAL A 119 5.46 12.33 -10.25
C VAL A 119 4.36 12.38 -11.31
N LEU A 120 3.17 11.88 -11.00
CA LEU A 120 2.01 11.96 -11.90
C LEU A 120 1.57 13.40 -12.14
N GLU A 121 1.60 14.27 -11.12
CA GLU A 121 1.33 15.70 -11.29
C GLU A 121 2.33 16.34 -12.27
N ALA A 122 3.62 16.03 -12.12
CA ALA A 122 4.65 16.56 -13.00
C ALA A 122 4.53 16.05 -14.45
N LYS A 123 4.12 14.80 -14.66
CA LYS A 123 4.04 14.17 -15.99
C LYS A 123 2.70 14.40 -16.69
N CYS A 124 1.58 14.22 -15.97
CA CYS A 124 0.23 14.33 -16.52
C CYS A 124 -0.33 15.76 -16.43
N GLY A 125 0.21 16.59 -15.52
CA GLY A 125 -0.34 17.89 -15.18
C GLY A 125 -1.28 17.83 -13.98
N SER A 126 -1.46 18.98 -13.32
CA SER A 126 -2.29 19.13 -12.11
C SER A 126 -3.79 18.94 -12.33
N ASP A 127 -4.25 19.16 -13.56
CA ASP A 127 -5.66 19.04 -13.97
C ASP A 127 -6.04 17.65 -14.52
N ALA A 128 -5.07 16.75 -14.70
CA ALA A 128 -5.36 15.39 -15.15
C ALA A 128 -6.27 14.68 -14.14
N LYS A 129 -7.28 13.96 -14.64
CA LYS A 129 -8.22 13.19 -13.83
C LYS A 129 -7.57 11.86 -13.45
N LEU A 130 -7.50 11.58 -12.15
CA LEU A 130 -7.05 10.32 -11.58
C LEU A 130 -8.24 9.63 -10.93
N ALA A 131 -8.61 8.48 -11.46
CA ALA A 131 -9.54 7.55 -10.82
C ALA A 131 -8.74 6.65 -9.89
N ALA A 132 -8.98 6.74 -8.59
CA ALA A 132 -8.28 5.91 -7.62
C ALA A 132 -9.19 5.41 -6.51
N THR A 133 -8.95 4.16 -6.12
CA THR A 133 -9.52 3.55 -4.94
C THR A 133 -8.42 3.14 -3.99
N LEU A 134 -8.51 3.64 -2.76
CA LEU A 134 -7.56 3.39 -1.69
C LEU A 134 -8.29 2.65 -0.58
N ASP A 135 -7.72 1.54 -0.09
CA ASP A 135 -8.20 0.82 1.08
C ASP A 135 -7.03 0.49 2.01
N PHE A 136 -6.91 1.27 3.08
CA PHE A 136 -5.85 1.15 4.08
C PHE A 136 -6.34 0.54 5.40
N ARG A 137 -7.48 -0.17 5.39
CA ARG A 137 -7.97 -0.88 6.57
C ARG A 137 -7.03 -2.03 6.95
N ILE A 138 -7.12 -2.49 8.21
CA ILE A 138 -6.31 -3.62 8.68
C ILE A 138 -6.89 -4.91 8.06
N PRO A 139 -6.14 -5.63 7.21
CA PRO A 139 -6.69 -6.74 6.41
C PRO A 139 -7.37 -7.82 7.26
N ARG A 140 -6.73 -8.19 8.38
CA ARG A 140 -7.25 -9.19 9.33
C ARG A 140 -8.59 -8.83 10.00
N LYS A 141 -9.00 -7.56 9.95
CA LYS A 141 -10.26 -7.07 10.52
C LYS A 141 -11.29 -6.75 9.44
N ALA A 142 -10.83 -6.29 8.29
CA ALA A 142 -11.71 -5.83 7.22
C ALA A 142 -12.17 -6.95 6.28
N MET A 143 -11.41 -8.05 6.20
CA MET A 143 -11.66 -9.12 5.24
C MET A 143 -11.68 -10.50 5.89
N ALA A 144 -12.56 -11.37 5.38
CA ALA A 144 -12.55 -12.78 5.71
C ALA A 144 -11.34 -13.45 5.02
N PRO A 145 -10.52 -14.23 5.75
CA PRO A 145 -9.43 -14.96 5.13
C PRO A 145 -9.96 -16.14 4.32
N GLU A 146 -9.29 -16.41 3.21
CA GLU A 146 -9.37 -17.72 2.58
C GLU A 146 -8.61 -18.73 3.44
N LYS A 147 -9.26 -19.84 3.78
CA LYS A 147 -8.71 -20.85 4.70
C LYS A 147 -8.36 -22.10 3.91
N SER A 148 -7.12 -22.53 4.02
CA SER A 148 -6.64 -23.78 3.42
C SER A 148 -5.72 -24.54 4.39
N LYS A 149 -5.40 -25.79 4.06
CA LYS A 149 -4.43 -26.61 4.80
C LYS A 149 -3.30 -26.99 3.86
N VAL A 150 -2.05 -26.83 4.32
CA VAL A 150 -0.84 -27.26 3.61
C VAL A 150 -0.10 -28.22 4.53
N GLY A 151 -0.27 -29.52 4.29
CA GLY A 151 0.15 -30.58 5.22
C GLY A 151 -0.50 -30.40 6.60
N VAL A 152 0.32 -30.34 7.66
CA VAL A 152 -0.14 -30.13 9.06
C VAL A 152 -0.41 -28.66 9.41
N LYS A 153 -0.10 -27.71 8.50
CA LYS A 153 -0.20 -26.28 8.77
C LYS A 153 -1.56 -25.76 8.32
N LYS A 154 -2.24 -25.02 9.20
CA LYS A 154 -3.44 -24.24 8.85
C LYS A 154 -2.98 -22.91 8.25
N LEU A 155 -3.42 -22.62 7.03
CA LEU A 155 -3.13 -21.39 6.30
C LEU A 155 -4.38 -20.50 6.28
N LYS A 156 -4.18 -19.20 6.56
CA LYS A 156 -5.13 -18.14 6.29
C LYS A 156 -4.47 -17.16 5.31
N LEU A 157 -5.06 -17.00 4.13
CA LEU A 157 -4.62 -16.05 3.12
C LEU A 157 -5.52 -14.82 3.17
N TYR A 158 -4.89 -13.64 3.14
CA TYR A 158 -5.57 -12.36 2.95
C TYR A 158 -4.90 -11.66 1.77
N SER A 159 -5.69 -11.16 0.82
CA SER A 159 -5.17 -10.46 -0.36
C SER A 159 -5.70 -9.01 -0.46
N PRO A 160 -5.32 -8.11 0.46
CA PRO A 160 -5.76 -6.72 0.43
C PRO A 160 -5.25 -5.99 -0.81
N LYS A 161 -6.14 -5.24 -1.46
CA LYS A 161 -5.79 -4.29 -2.53
C LYS A 161 -5.75 -2.88 -1.94
N TYR A 162 -4.54 -2.38 -1.68
CA TYR A 162 -4.37 -1.08 -1.03
C TYR A 162 -4.63 0.09 -1.96
N ILE A 163 -4.18 -0.03 -3.21
CA ILE A 163 -4.24 1.05 -4.20
C ILE A 163 -4.66 0.44 -5.53
N VAL A 164 -5.71 0.98 -6.12
CA VAL A 164 -6.09 0.74 -7.51
C VAL A 164 -6.18 2.12 -8.14
N ALA A 165 -5.41 2.38 -9.19
CA ALA A 165 -5.34 3.71 -9.79
C ALA A 165 -5.31 3.61 -11.31
N ARG A 166 -6.02 4.53 -11.97
CA ARG A 166 -6.08 4.71 -13.42
C ARG A 166 -5.97 6.20 -13.76
N VAL A 167 -5.02 6.56 -14.62
CA VAL A 167 -4.79 7.93 -15.06
C VAL A 167 -4.48 7.96 -16.55
N THR A 168 -5.08 8.92 -17.25
CA THR A 168 -4.75 9.23 -18.63
C THR A 168 -3.71 10.34 -18.66
N MET A 169 -2.62 10.11 -19.37
CA MET A 169 -1.49 11.01 -19.56
C MET A 169 -1.76 11.98 -20.74
N LYS A 170 -0.89 12.97 -20.92
CA LYS A 170 -1.04 14.02 -21.94
C LYS A 170 -0.91 13.51 -23.38
N ASP A 171 -0.15 12.45 -23.56
CA ASP A 171 0.06 11.70 -24.80
C ASP A 171 -1.02 10.64 -25.05
N GLN A 172 -2.17 10.74 -24.35
CA GLN A 172 -3.27 9.79 -24.38
C GLN A 172 -2.93 8.38 -23.86
N ALA A 173 -1.71 8.16 -23.37
CA ALA A 173 -1.37 6.90 -22.73
C ALA A 173 -2.19 6.72 -21.44
N VAL A 174 -2.64 5.50 -21.19
CA VAL A 174 -3.40 5.17 -19.98
C VAL A 174 -2.53 4.32 -19.08
N LEU A 175 -2.27 4.81 -17.86
CA LEU A 175 -1.56 4.09 -16.82
C LEU A 175 -2.57 3.55 -15.80
N GLU A 176 -2.55 2.25 -15.63
CA GLU A 176 -3.29 1.51 -14.63
C GLU A 176 -2.31 0.78 -13.72
N PHE A 177 -2.47 0.92 -12.40
CA PHE A 177 -1.68 0.11 -11.49
C PHE A 177 -2.47 -0.31 -10.26
N VAL A 178 -2.12 -1.50 -9.78
CA VAL A 178 -2.67 -2.09 -8.56
C VAL A 178 -1.54 -2.44 -7.62
N VAL A 179 -1.66 -2.02 -6.36
CA VAL A 179 -0.79 -2.41 -5.26
C VAL A 179 -1.60 -3.26 -4.31
N ALA A 180 -1.20 -4.52 -4.18
CA ALA A 180 -1.82 -5.50 -3.32
C ALA A 180 -0.76 -6.22 -2.49
N ASP A 181 -1.14 -6.76 -1.35
CA ASP A 181 -0.28 -7.69 -0.62
C ASP A 181 -0.98 -9.05 -0.53
N ASP A 182 -0.22 -10.13 -0.53
CA ASP A 182 -0.66 -11.41 -0.01
C ASP A 182 -0.08 -11.63 1.38
N ILE A 183 -0.96 -11.79 2.36
CA ILE A 183 -0.60 -12.05 3.74
C ILE A 183 -0.96 -13.50 4.05
N LYS A 184 0.07 -14.32 4.21
CA LYS A 184 -0.07 -15.75 4.55
C LYS A 184 0.19 -15.96 6.02
N ASP A 185 -0.85 -16.26 6.79
CA ASP A 185 -0.78 -16.60 8.20
C ASP A 185 -0.79 -18.12 8.38
N PHE A 186 0.37 -18.67 8.72
CA PHE A 186 0.54 -20.08 9.04
C PHE A 186 0.41 -20.31 10.54
N SER A 187 -0.29 -21.39 10.89
CA SER A 187 -0.34 -21.87 12.26
C SER A 187 -0.32 -23.38 12.34
N TRP A 188 0.45 -23.92 13.29
CA TRP A 188 0.58 -25.36 13.50
C TRP A 188 0.95 -25.67 14.94
N LYS A 189 0.68 -26.92 15.35
CA LYS A 189 1.13 -27.47 16.63
C LYS A 189 2.43 -28.25 16.38
N LYS A 190 3.45 -28.05 17.21
CA LYS A 190 4.70 -28.81 17.18
C LYS A 190 4.91 -29.45 18.55
N ARG A 191 5.13 -30.76 18.60
CA ARG A 191 5.50 -31.47 19.83
C ARG A 191 7.02 -31.34 20.04
N SER A 192 7.46 -30.98 21.24
CA SER A 192 8.89 -30.99 21.60
C SER A 192 9.35 -32.41 21.95
N ARG A 193 10.67 -32.63 21.99
CA ARG A 193 11.27 -33.89 22.47
C ARG A 193 10.78 -34.27 23.87
N SER A 194 10.55 -33.29 24.74
CA SER A 194 9.95 -33.47 26.08
C SER A 194 8.44 -33.76 26.08
N GLY A 195 7.81 -34.00 24.94
CA GLY A 195 6.39 -34.31 24.81
C GLY A 195 5.43 -33.11 24.86
N LYS A 196 5.88 -31.91 25.26
CA LYS A 196 5.04 -30.69 25.33
C LYS A 196 4.60 -30.22 23.94
N THR A 197 3.31 -29.91 23.78
CA THR A 197 2.78 -29.36 22.52
C THR A 197 2.84 -27.84 22.53
N LYS A 198 3.52 -27.23 21.56
CA LYS A 198 3.63 -25.78 21.41
C LYS A 198 2.88 -25.31 20.16
N TYR A 199 2.16 -24.20 20.30
CA TYR A 199 1.56 -23.51 19.15
C TYR A 199 2.60 -22.64 18.47
N LYS A 200 2.72 -22.74 17.15
CA LYS A 200 3.63 -21.92 16.33
C LYS A 200 2.82 -21.12 15.32
N ARG A 201 3.27 -19.89 15.08
CA ARG A 201 2.69 -18.93 14.11
C ARG A 201 3.83 -18.38 13.25
N LYS A 202 3.60 -18.26 11.95
CA LYS A 202 4.49 -17.54 11.02
C LYS A 202 3.61 -16.74 10.07
N THR A 203 3.91 -15.47 9.89
CA THR A 203 3.23 -14.62 8.90
C THR A 203 4.24 -14.30 7.81
N LYS A 204 3.86 -14.50 6.54
CA LYS A 204 4.64 -14.10 5.38
C LYS A 204 3.89 -13.00 4.62
N PHE A 205 4.63 -12.02 4.12
CA PHE A 205 4.10 -10.95 3.27
C PHE A 205 4.70 -11.10 1.88
N VAL A 206 3.86 -11.02 0.86
CA VAL A 206 4.29 -10.91 -0.53
C VAL A 206 3.65 -9.65 -1.09
N HIS A 207 4.46 -8.61 -1.30
CA HIS A 207 3.99 -7.37 -1.90
C HIS A 207 3.92 -7.57 -3.40
N GLN A 208 2.79 -7.14 -3.97
CA GLN A 208 2.51 -7.26 -5.38
C GLN A 208 2.21 -5.87 -5.95
N CYS A 209 2.81 -5.58 -7.09
CA CYS A 209 2.38 -4.45 -7.90
C CYS A 209 2.21 -4.88 -9.35
N LEU A 210 1.01 -4.64 -9.84
CA LEU A 210 0.64 -4.84 -11.23
C LEU A 210 0.62 -3.48 -11.89
N ILE A 211 1.36 -3.34 -12.97
CA ILE A 211 1.41 -2.13 -13.78
C ILE A 211 0.94 -2.52 -15.17
N LYS A 212 -0.04 -1.81 -15.69
CA LYS A 212 -0.53 -1.91 -17.06
C LYS A 212 -0.49 -0.53 -17.68
N MET A 213 0.10 -0.45 -18.86
CA MET A 213 0.21 0.79 -19.62
C MET A 213 -0.31 0.54 -21.03
N SER A 214 -1.34 1.28 -21.42
CA SER A 214 -1.86 1.31 -22.79
C SER A 214 -1.26 2.51 -23.50
N LEU A 215 -0.44 2.25 -24.52
CA LEU A 215 0.28 3.26 -25.29
C LEU A 215 -0.31 3.34 -26.70
N PRO A 216 -0.74 4.50 -27.19
CA PRO A 216 -1.28 4.62 -28.54
C PRO A 216 -0.19 4.44 -29.59
N LYS A 217 -0.48 3.68 -30.65
CA LYS A 217 0.43 3.42 -31.77
C LYS A 217 0.78 4.67 -32.57
N SER A 218 -0.07 5.69 -32.53
CA SER A 218 0.15 6.99 -33.15
C SER A 218 1.34 7.74 -32.55
N GLU A 219 1.58 7.57 -31.24
CA GLU A 219 2.65 8.26 -30.51
C GLU A 219 3.86 7.38 -30.21
N TYR A 220 3.71 6.05 -30.27
CA TYR A 220 4.74 5.11 -29.86
C TYR A 220 5.03 4.05 -30.90
N ARG A 221 6.31 3.74 -31.09
CA ARG A 221 6.82 2.61 -31.87
C ARG A 221 7.44 1.57 -30.94
N TYR A 222 7.03 0.31 -31.10
CA TYR A 222 7.58 -0.78 -30.30
C TYR A 222 8.95 -1.24 -30.84
N LYS A 223 9.98 -1.30 -29.98
CA LYS A 223 11.36 -1.74 -30.33
C LYS A 223 11.57 -3.26 -30.28
N GLY A 224 10.59 -4.01 -29.77
CA GLY A 224 10.80 -5.39 -29.34
C GLY A 224 11.10 -5.50 -27.84
N SER A 225 10.85 -6.68 -27.26
CA SER A 225 11.01 -6.92 -25.83
C SER A 225 12.47 -7.19 -25.49
N ARG A 226 13.12 -6.25 -24.79
CA ARG A 226 14.44 -6.50 -24.18
C ARG A 226 14.32 -7.09 -22.77
N ASN A 227 13.16 -6.93 -22.13
CA ASN A 227 12.94 -7.25 -20.73
C ASN A 227 11.92 -8.39 -20.57
N ARG A 228 12.37 -9.54 -20.07
CA ARG A 228 11.51 -10.71 -19.77
C ARG A 228 10.38 -10.43 -18.76
N THR A 229 10.52 -9.38 -17.95
CA THR A 229 9.53 -8.99 -16.93
C THR A 229 8.34 -8.22 -17.50
N VAL A 230 8.43 -7.72 -18.73
CA VAL A 230 7.37 -6.92 -19.37
C VAL A 230 6.77 -7.73 -20.52
N SER A 231 5.49 -8.05 -20.41
CA SER A 231 4.72 -8.63 -21.52
C SER A 231 4.04 -7.52 -22.30
N VAL A 232 4.26 -7.45 -23.60
CA VAL A 232 3.61 -6.49 -24.48
C VAL A 232 2.65 -7.25 -25.39
N VAL A 233 1.40 -6.81 -25.43
CA VAL A 233 0.36 -7.35 -26.31
C VAL A 233 -0.16 -6.20 -27.16
N GLU A 234 -0.25 -6.42 -28.46
CA GLU A 234 -0.84 -5.45 -29.39
C GLU A 234 -2.35 -5.63 -29.41
N VAL A 235 -3.10 -4.58 -29.09
CA VAL A 235 -4.57 -4.62 -29.02
C VAL A 235 -5.11 -3.39 -29.73
N ASN A 236 -5.74 -3.61 -30.90
CA ASN A 236 -6.30 -2.54 -31.74
C ASN A 236 -5.26 -1.45 -32.06
N GLU A 237 -5.54 -0.20 -31.73
CA GLU A 237 -4.67 0.96 -31.95
C GLU A 237 -3.66 1.21 -30.82
N HIS A 238 -3.56 0.30 -29.85
CA HIS A 238 -2.74 0.47 -28.66
C HIS A 238 -1.77 -0.71 -28.46
N TYR A 239 -0.61 -0.42 -27.89
CA TYR A 239 0.24 -1.42 -27.25
C TYR A 239 -0.13 -1.49 -25.77
N GLN A 240 -0.47 -2.69 -25.29
CA GLN A 240 -0.68 -2.94 -23.87
C GLN A 240 0.56 -3.60 -23.27
N ALA A 241 1.32 -2.82 -22.51
CA ALA A 241 2.44 -3.33 -21.74
C ALA A 241 1.99 -3.65 -20.30
N LYS A 242 2.22 -4.89 -19.86
CA LYS A 242 1.96 -5.33 -18.50
C LYS A 242 3.28 -5.72 -17.82
N ALA A 243 3.45 -5.31 -16.57
CA ALA A 243 4.56 -5.72 -15.73
C ALA A 243 4.04 -6.11 -14.34
N LYS A 244 4.66 -7.15 -13.77
CA LYS A 244 4.25 -7.76 -12.50
C LYS A 244 5.45 -7.83 -11.57
N ILE A 245 5.37 -7.08 -10.48
CA ILE A 245 6.38 -6.99 -9.43
C ILE A 245 5.93 -7.85 -8.26
N LYS A 246 6.79 -8.75 -7.79
CA LYS A 246 6.58 -9.54 -6.58
C LYS A 246 7.78 -9.42 -5.67
N ILE A 247 7.59 -8.97 -4.43
CA ILE A 247 8.65 -8.90 -3.42
C ILE A 247 8.20 -9.68 -2.19
N LYS A 248 8.91 -10.77 -1.89
CA LYS A 248 8.72 -11.53 -0.65
C LYS A 248 9.41 -10.76 0.49
N ALA A 249 8.67 -10.43 1.54
CA ALA A 249 9.19 -9.71 2.70
C ALA A 249 8.93 -10.46 4.02
N VAL A 250 9.94 -10.43 4.89
CA VAL A 250 9.84 -10.92 6.27
C VAL A 250 9.64 -9.71 7.19
N GLY A 251 8.46 -9.60 7.80
CA GLY A 251 8.07 -8.53 8.71
C GLY A 251 6.91 -7.68 8.20
N GLN A 252 6.10 -7.15 9.13
CA GLN A 252 4.91 -6.34 8.85
C GLN A 252 5.21 -4.92 8.34
N ASP A 253 6.41 -4.42 8.63
CA ASP A 253 6.77 -3.02 8.36
C ASP A 253 7.49 -2.82 7.03
N LYS A 254 7.81 -3.92 6.32
CA LYS A 254 8.37 -3.83 4.97
C LYS A 254 7.22 -3.57 4.01
N MET A 255 7.44 -2.64 3.09
CA MET A 255 6.47 -2.24 2.08
C MET A 255 7.14 -2.28 0.72
N LEU A 256 6.35 -2.32 -0.35
CA LEU A 256 6.88 -2.10 -1.68
C LEU A 256 7.55 -0.72 -1.76
N GLY A 257 8.84 -0.69 -2.12
CA GLY A 257 9.56 0.56 -2.34
C GLY A 257 9.10 1.26 -3.61
N VAL A 258 8.93 2.57 -3.57
CA VAL A 258 8.51 3.36 -4.74
C VAL A 258 9.52 3.27 -5.89
N ASN A 259 10.81 3.11 -5.57
CA ASN A 259 11.86 2.97 -6.59
C ASN A 259 11.62 1.76 -7.49
N VAL A 260 11.17 0.64 -6.94
CA VAL A 260 10.89 -0.58 -7.72
C VAL A 260 9.75 -0.35 -8.72
N PHE A 261 8.75 0.44 -8.32
CA PHE A 261 7.68 0.87 -9.23
C PHE A 261 8.24 1.69 -10.39
N PHE A 262 9.06 2.71 -10.11
CA PHE A 262 9.64 3.57 -11.14
C PHE A 262 10.64 2.85 -12.05
N GLU A 263 11.49 1.98 -11.51
CA GLU A 263 12.38 1.13 -12.30
C GLU A 263 11.59 0.22 -13.26
N THR A 264 10.44 -0.29 -12.81
CA THR A 264 9.58 -1.12 -13.65
C THR A 264 8.90 -0.28 -14.73
N MET A 265 8.43 0.92 -14.41
CA MET A 265 7.92 1.88 -15.41
C MET A 265 8.99 2.22 -16.45
N GLN A 266 10.23 2.47 -16.04
CA GLN A 266 11.36 2.71 -16.95
C GLN A 266 11.62 1.50 -17.85
N LYS A 267 11.58 0.29 -17.30
CA LYS A 267 11.72 -0.95 -18.07
C LYS A 267 10.60 -1.14 -19.10
N ILE A 268 9.38 -0.69 -18.80
CA ILE A 268 8.28 -0.68 -19.76
C ILE A 268 8.60 0.32 -20.88
N TYR A 269 8.88 1.59 -20.55
CA TYR A 269 9.15 2.63 -21.55
C TYR A 269 10.39 2.35 -22.40
N ALA A 270 11.41 1.66 -21.87
CA ALA A 270 12.59 1.27 -22.62
C ALA A 270 12.30 0.37 -23.85
N ASN A 271 11.14 -0.29 -23.88
CA ASN A 271 10.70 -1.09 -25.04
C ASN A 271 10.02 -0.26 -26.14
N PHE A 272 9.83 1.05 -25.95
CA PHE A 272 9.11 1.91 -26.89
C PHE A 272 9.96 3.14 -27.29
N GLU A 273 9.76 3.63 -28.51
CA GLU A 273 10.23 4.95 -28.97
C GLU A 273 9.04 5.87 -29.12
N PRO A 274 9.09 7.10 -28.60
CA PRO A 274 8.13 8.12 -29.01
C PRO A 274 8.35 8.45 -30.49
N ILE A 275 7.29 8.40 -31.29
CA ILE A 275 7.28 8.84 -32.70
C ILE A 275 7.39 10.37 -32.74
N ASN A 276 6.64 11.05 -31.87
CA ASN A 276 6.69 12.49 -31.67
C ASN A 276 7.12 12.79 -30.22
N PRO A 277 8.40 13.07 -29.94
CA PRO A 277 8.81 13.45 -28.59
C PRO A 277 8.08 14.74 -28.21
N VAL A 278 7.11 14.63 -27.29
CA VAL A 278 6.33 15.73 -26.70
C VAL A 278 7.32 16.76 -26.14
N GLY A 279 7.55 17.82 -26.90
CA GLY A 279 8.65 18.78 -26.71
C GLY A 279 9.04 19.54 -27.97
N GLN A 280 8.68 19.03 -29.16
CA GLN A 280 8.84 19.74 -30.44
C GLN A 280 7.51 19.88 -31.20
N THR A 281 6.41 20.16 -30.50
CA THR A 281 5.22 20.68 -31.18
C THR A 281 5.53 22.08 -31.69
N THR A 282 6.06 22.16 -32.92
CA THR A 282 5.87 23.31 -33.79
C THR A 282 4.39 23.67 -33.71
N PRO A 283 4.02 24.89 -33.30
CA PRO A 283 2.62 25.27 -33.12
C PRO A 283 1.89 24.98 -34.44
N GLN A 284 1.02 23.98 -34.43
CA GLN A 284 0.20 23.65 -35.59
C GLN A 284 -0.68 24.86 -35.85
N LYS A 285 -0.38 25.55 -36.96
CA LYS A 285 -1.16 26.66 -37.49
C LYS A 285 -2.61 26.17 -37.60
N PRO A 286 -3.60 26.85 -37.00
CA PRO A 286 -4.97 26.38 -36.96
C PRO A 286 -5.50 26.26 -38.39
N LYS A 287 -5.59 25.03 -38.90
CA LYS A 287 -6.27 24.74 -40.16
C LYS A 287 -7.77 24.68 -39.88
N GLY A 288 -8.47 25.67 -40.43
CA GLY A 288 -9.80 25.55 -41.02
C GLY A 288 -10.91 24.93 -40.18
N LYS A 289 -11.87 25.77 -39.77
CA LYS A 289 -13.22 25.37 -39.38
C LYS A 289 -13.81 24.40 -40.41
N GLY A 290 -13.96 23.13 -40.06
CA GLY A 290 -14.63 22.16 -40.93
C GLY A 290 -14.92 20.85 -40.22
N ARG A 291 -16.22 20.60 -40.00
CA ARG A 291 -16.87 19.33 -39.63
C ARG A 291 -16.70 18.84 -38.17
N LYS A 292 -17.82 18.87 -37.44
CA LYS A 292 -18.01 18.10 -36.21
C LYS A 292 -18.12 16.63 -36.59
N GLU A 293 -17.04 15.87 -36.44
CA GLU A 293 -17.13 14.41 -36.39
C GLU A 293 -17.65 14.02 -35.01
N VAL A 294 -18.77 13.30 -34.99
CA VAL A 294 -19.30 12.65 -33.80
C VAL A 294 -18.44 11.41 -33.58
N TYR A 295 -17.45 11.51 -32.69
CA TYR A 295 -16.70 10.34 -32.24
C TYR A 295 -17.64 9.49 -31.38
N GLU A 296 -17.94 8.26 -31.81
CA GLU A 296 -18.46 7.22 -30.91
C GLU A 296 -17.41 6.97 -29.84
N GLU A 297 -17.67 7.42 -28.62
CA GLU A 297 -16.82 7.14 -27.46
C GLU A 297 -16.80 5.63 -27.22
N ASP A 298 -15.64 5.00 -27.37
CA ASP A 298 -15.42 3.60 -26.98
C ASP A 298 -15.80 3.45 -25.49
N PRO A 299 -16.87 2.70 -25.15
CA PRO A 299 -17.38 2.61 -23.78
C PRO A 299 -16.37 1.99 -22.80
N GLY A 300 -15.26 1.41 -23.28
CA GLY A 300 -14.15 0.92 -22.45
C GLY A 300 -13.18 2.01 -21.94
N LEU A 301 -13.23 3.22 -22.50
CA LEU A 301 -12.27 4.31 -22.21
C LEU A 301 -12.86 5.45 -21.36
N ALA A 302 -14.15 5.43 -21.10
CA ALA A 302 -14.83 6.46 -20.33
C ALA A 302 -14.41 6.41 -18.83
N LEU A 303 -13.60 7.39 -18.41
CA LEU A 303 -13.04 7.55 -17.05
C LEU A 303 -14.09 7.86 -15.96
N ASP A 304 -15.30 8.20 -16.39
CA ASP A 304 -16.43 8.64 -15.58
C ASP A 304 -17.29 7.48 -15.06
N THR A 305 -17.12 6.27 -15.59
CA THR A 305 -17.80 5.10 -15.04
C THR A 305 -17.01 4.51 -13.85
N PRO A 306 -17.61 4.40 -12.64
CA PRO A 306 -16.96 3.80 -11.47
C PRO A 306 -16.73 2.28 -11.59
N TYR A 307 -16.98 1.70 -12.77
CA TYR A 307 -16.89 0.27 -13.09
C TYR A 307 -15.45 -0.25 -13.33
N ILE A 308 -14.42 0.47 -12.86
CA ILE A 308 -13.02 -0.04 -12.82
C ILE A 308 -12.92 -1.41 -12.09
N TRP A 309 -13.94 -1.76 -11.31
CA TRP A 309 -14.02 -2.96 -10.48
C TRP A 309 -14.45 -4.25 -11.18
N TYR A 310 -15.08 -4.19 -12.35
CA TYR A 310 -15.65 -5.38 -13.01
C TYR A 310 -15.07 -5.57 -14.43
N GLY A 311 -13.86 -6.14 -14.51
CA GLY A 311 -13.57 -7.09 -15.58
C GLY A 311 -12.63 -6.70 -16.74
N SER A 312 -12.18 -5.46 -16.93
CA SER A 312 -11.42 -5.13 -18.17
C SER A 312 -9.91 -4.90 -18.02
N ALA A 313 -9.41 -4.61 -16.81
CA ALA A 313 -7.99 -4.26 -16.64
C ALA A 313 -7.09 -5.45 -16.29
N PHE A 314 -7.49 -6.21 -15.27
CA PHE A 314 -6.84 -7.41 -14.76
C PHE A 314 -7.93 -8.43 -14.43
N SER A 315 -7.92 -9.56 -15.12
CA SER A 315 -8.81 -10.68 -14.85
C SER A 315 -8.47 -11.30 -13.50
N THR A 316 -9.40 -12.01 -12.86
CA THR A 316 -9.09 -12.84 -11.68
C THR A 316 -7.92 -13.78 -11.99
N TYR A 317 -7.82 -14.28 -13.23
CA TYR A 317 -6.67 -15.04 -13.74
C TYR A 317 -5.32 -14.32 -13.68
N ASP A 318 -5.27 -13.01 -13.88
CA ASP A 318 -4.04 -12.25 -13.71
C ASP A 318 -3.56 -12.32 -12.24
N TYR A 319 -4.50 -12.44 -11.28
CA TYR A 319 -4.31 -12.68 -9.84
C TYR A 319 -4.18 -14.18 -9.46
N ASP A 320 -4.82 -15.10 -10.17
CA ASP A 320 -4.82 -16.53 -9.81
C ASP A 320 -3.64 -17.28 -10.44
N SER A 321 -3.06 -16.76 -11.53
CA SER A 321 -1.75 -17.18 -12.06
C SER A 321 -0.60 -16.94 -11.06
N PHE A 322 -0.88 -16.37 -9.88
CA PHE A 322 0.05 -16.30 -8.77
C PHE A 322 0.08 -17.57 -7.90
N GLU A 323 -0.92 -18.45 -7.95
CA GLU A 323 -1.09 -19.52 -6.96
C GLU A 323 -0.45 -20.86 -7.33
N TYR A 324 -0.23 -21.15 -8.62
CA TYR A 324 -0.02 -22.55 -9.06
C TYR A 324 1.41 -23.06 -9.21
N SER A 325 2.46 -22.22 -9.15
CA SER A 325 3.84 -22.71 -9.40
C SER A 325 4.76 -22.75 -8.18
N ASP A 326 4.28 -22.42 -6.99
CA ASP A 326 5.05 -22.55 -5.72
C ASP A 326 4.34 -23.57 -4.81
N SER A 327 3.78 -24.62 -5.43
CA SER A 327 3.15 -25.77 -4.79
C SER A 327 4.19 -26.58 -4.03
N GLY A 328 4.47 -26.15 -2.81
CA GLY A 328 4.71 -27.04 -1.68
C GLY A 328 6.12 -27.61 -1.50
N ASP A 329 6.86 -27.95 -2.55
CA ASP A 329 8.03 -28.83 -2.39
C ASP A 329 9.38 -28.12 -2.20
N THR A 330 9.61 -26.93 -2.77
CA THR A 330 10.86 -26.18 -2.56
C THR A 330 10.85 -25.28 -1.31
N LEU A 331 9.79 -25.34 -0.50
CA LEU A 331 9.67 -24.55 0.74
C LEU A 331 10.17 -25.27 2.00
N MET A 332 10.83 -26.44 1.83
CA MET A 332 11.36 -27.27 2.90
C MET A 332 12.77 -26.87 3.39
N GLU A 333 13.52 -26.00 2.71
CA GLU A 333 14.98 -25.94 2.94
C GLU A 333 15.53 -24.87 3.88
N ASP A 334 14.80 -23.82 4.27
CA ASP A 334 15.43 -22.70 5.01
C ASP A 334 15.21 -22.72 6.54
N ASP A 335 14.94 -23.90 7.12
CA ASP A 335 14.99 -24.12 8.58
C ASP A 335 16.22 -24.99 8.99
N SER A 336 17.17 -25.27 8.08
CA SER A 336 18.50 -25.77 8.46
C SER A 336 19.37 -24.64 9.00
N VAL A 337 18.94 -24.05 10.11
CA VAL A 337 19.89 -23.41 11.03
C VAL A 337 20.70 -24.57 11.61
N ASN A 338 21.91 -24.75 11.09
CA ASN A 338 22.92 -25.58 11.71
C ASN A 338 22.99 -25.18 13.19
N ALA A 339 22.60 -26.10 14.09
CA ALA A 339 22.85 -25.97 15.52
C ALA A 339 24.34 -26.13 15.88
N PHE A 340 25.23 -25.99 14.89
CA PHE A 340 26.66 -26.29 14.94
C PHE A 340 27.55 -25.24 14.27
N ASP A 341 27.02 -24.09 13.84
CA ASP A 341 27.88 -22.92 13.66
C ASP A 341 28.07 -22.22 15.02
N SER A 342 28.88 -22.92 15.83
CA SER A 342 29.61 -22.59 17.07
C SER A 342 28.95 -21.65 18.08
#